data_AF-A0A485NCD3-F1
#
_entry.id   AF-A0A485NCD3-F1
#
_cell.length_a   1.000
_cell.length_b   1.000
_cell.length_c   1.000
_cell.angle_alpha   90.00
_cell.angle_beta   90.00
_cell.angle_gamma   90.00
#
_symmetry.space_group_name_H-M   'P 1'
#
loop_
_entity.id
_entity.type
_entity.pdbx_description
1 polymer ?
#
loop_
_entity_poly.entity_id
_entity_poly.type
_entity_poly.pdbx_seq_one_letter_code
_entity_poly.pdbx_strand_id
1 'polypeptide(L)'
;MEEGQVLGLNGGGHLLGHLEATVSKQVLLGWKVVVVRYEGISTSGNFYKNIKYLAFLHKPLSLNPSHGPSPEPSRIFWRTV
;
A
#
# COMPACT_ATOMS: atom_id res chain seq x y z
N MET A 1 -6.15 28.04 13.33
CA MET A 1 -6.08 26.67 12.78
C MET A 1 -5.58 26.86 11.37
N GLU A 2 -4.27 26.78 11.16
CA GLU A 2 -3.76 26.77 9.80
C GLU A 2 -4.38 25.59 9.08
N GLU A 3 -4.92 25.82 7.89
CA GLU A 3 -5.43 24.77 7.02
C GLU A 3 -4.24 23.86 6.71
N GLY A 4 -4.08 22.82 7.52
CA GLY A 4 -2.97 21.88 7.41
C GLY A 4 -3.00 21.26 6.02
N GLN A 5 -2.06 21.70 5.18
CA GLN A 5 -2.00 21.34 3.78
C GLN A 5 -1.97 19.80 3.66
N VAL A 6 -2.94 19.25 2.93
CA VAL A 6 -3.02 17.80 2.71
C VAL A 6 -2.01 17.43 1.63
N LEU A 7 -1.11 16.50 1.93
CA LEU A 7 -0.15 16.00 0.97
C LEU A 7 -0.80 14.95 0.07
N GLY A 8 -1.12 15.34 -1.16
CA GLY A 8 -1.63 14.44 -2.20
C GLY A 8 -0.49 13.77 -2.98
N LEU A 9 -0.43 12.44 -2.96
CA LEU A 9 0.57 11.65 -3.68
C LEU A 9 -0.11 10.76 -4.73
N ASN A 10 0.48 10.72 -5.92
CA ASN A 10 0.07 9.80 -6.98
C ASN A 10 0.97 8.55 -6.93
N GLY A 11 0.37 7.37 -6.77
CA GLY A 11 1.08 6.09 -6.74
C GLY A 11 1.65 5.66 -8.09
N GLY A 12 1.23 6.27 -9.19
CA GLY A 12 1.74 5.98 -10.53
C GLY A 12 3.26 6.14 -10.64
N GLY A 13 3.94 5.10 -11.14
CA GLY A 13 5.38 5.13 -11.39
C GLY A 13 6.26 5.06 -10.13
N HIS A 14 5.66 4.94 -8.95
CA HIS A 14 6.39 4.77 -7.70
C HIS A 14 6.63 3.29 -7.40
N LEU A 15 7.75 3.01 -6.71
CA LEU A 15 8.02 1.69 -6.15
C LEU A 15 7.33 1.56 -4.79
N LEU A 16 6.58 0.45 -4.61
CA LEU A 16 5.75 0.20 -3.42
C LEU A 16 6.47 0.51 -2.09
N GLY A 17 7.64 -0.10 -1.87
CA GLY A 17 8.38 0.07 -0.62
C GLY A 17 9.02 1.45 -0.44
N HIS A 18 9.37 2.17 -1.51
CA HIS A 18 9.94 3.52 -1.39
C HIS A 18 8.86 4.56 -1.06
N LEU A 19 7.69 4.42 -1.69
CA LEU A 19 6.55 5.28 -1.42
C LEU A 19 6.06 5.06 0.02
N GLU A 20 5.95 3.81 0.44
CA GLU A 20 5.57 3.43 1.81
C GLU A 20 6.45 4.12 2.85
N ALA A 21 7.76 3.90 2.83
CA ALA A 21 8.67 4.47 3.83
C ALA A 21 8.58 6.01 3.94
N THR A 22 8.35 6.67 2.80
CA THR A 22 8.18 8.13 2.76
C THR A 22 6.87 8.56 3.40
N VAL A 23 5.76 7.87 3.06
CA VAL A 23 4.43 8.12 3.62
C VAL A 23 4.40 7.85 5.12
N SER A 24 4.94 6.72 5.57
CA SER A 24 5.00 6.33 6.98
C SER A 24 5.71 7.39 7.82
N LYS A 25 6.84 7.93 7.33
CA LYS A 25 7.55 9.03 7.99
C LYS A 25 6.69 10.30 8.08
N GLN A 26 6.02 10.68 7.00
CA GLN A 26 5.18 11.89 6.97
C GLN A 26 4.00 11.79 7.93
N VAL A 27 3.35 10.63 7.99
CA VAL A 27 2.26 10.37 8.95
C VAL A 27 2.75 10.48 10.39
N LEU A 28 3.93 9.91 10.72
CA LEU A 28 4.52 10.03 12.06
C LEU A 28 4.91 11.47 12.44
N LEU A 29 5.28 12.28 11.45
CA LEU A 29 5.53 13.72 11.65
C LEU A 29 4.24 14.54 11.81
N GLY A 30 3.07 13.90 11.77
CA GLY A 30 1.76 14.54 11.96
C GLY A 30 1.15 15.11 10.67
N TRP A 31 1.67 14.74 9.50
CA TRP A 31 1.16 15.24 8.22
C TRP A 31 -0.05 14.42 7.79
N LYS A 32 -1.06 15.09 7.24
CA LYS A 32 -2.21 14.42 6.63
C LYS A 32 -1.86 14.08 5.18
N VAL A 33 -1.72 12.79 4.87
CA VAL A 33 -1.32 12.28 3.56
C VAL A 33 -2.50 11.55 2.89
N VAL A 34 -2.68 11.77 1.58
CA VAL A 34 -3.65 11.06 0.75
C VAL A 34 -2.91 10.49 -0.46
N VAL A 35 -2.98 9.17 -0.64
CA VAL A 35 -2.43 8.48 -1.81
C VAL A 35 -3.57 8.10 -2.76
N VAL A 36 -3.38 8.35 -4.05
CA VAL A 36 -4.35 8.08 -5.13
C VAL A 36 -3.68 7.23 -6.23
N ARG A 37 -4.47 6.49 -7.01
CA ARG A 37 -4.01 5.59 -8.09
C ARG A 37 -3.08 4.48 -7.60
N TYR A 38 -3.61 3.66 -6.69
CA TYR A 38 -2.88 2.51 -6.14
C TYR A 38 -2.54 1.45 -7.19
N GLU A 39 -3.34 1.38 -8.26
CA GLU A 39 -3.09 0.49 -9.41
C GLU A 39 -1.81 0.85 -10.20
N GLY A 40 -1.32 2.08 -10.09
CA GLY A 40 -0.10 2.53 -10.75
C GLY A 40 1.20 2.24 -9.99
N ILE A 41 1.11 1.66 -8.80
CA ILE A 41 2.26 1.37 -7.95
C ILE A 41 2.97 0.13 -8.48
N SER A 42 4.27 0.28 -8.72
CA SER A 42 5.13 -0.79 -9.23
C SER A 42 5.81 -1.53 -8.10
N THR A 43 5.90 -2.84 -8.19
CA THR A 43 6.79 -3.65 -7.33
C THR A 43 8.03 -4.00 -8.14
N SER A 44 9.21 -3.91 -7.52
CA SER A 44 10.45 -4.28 -8.19
C SER A 44 10.49 -5.79 -8.50
N GLY A 45 11.26 -6.15 -9.53
CA GLY A 45 11.39 -7.53 -9.97
C GLY A 45 10.34 -7.94 -11.01
N ASN A 46 10.57 -9.12 -11.58
CA ASN A 46 9.76 -9.62 -12.68
C ASN A 46 8.37 -10.10 -12.19
N PHE A 47 7.36 -10.03 -13.05
CA PHE A 47 5.99 -10.48 -12.73
C PHE A 47 5.95 -11.89 -12.11
N TYR A 48 6.70 -12.83 -12.68
CA TYR A 48 6.81 -14.21 -12.17
C TYR A 48 7.51 -14.33 -10.81
N LYS A 49 8.38 -13.39 -10.43
CA LYS A 49 9.05 -13.39 -9.11
C LYS A 49 8.16 -12.80 -8.02
N ASN A 50 7.11 -12.07 -8.39
CA ASN A 50 6.09 -11.55 -7.49
C ASN A 50 5.03 -12.60 -7.07
N ILE A 51 5.30 -13.90 -7.28
CA ILE A 51 4.50 -15.02 -6.73
C ILE A 51 4.36 -14.98 -5.20
N LYS A 52 5.21 -14.20 -4.51
CA LYS A 52 5.08 -13.90 -3.08
C LYS A 52 3.69 -13.35 -2.74
N TYR A 53 3.09 -12.58 -3.64
CA TYR A 53 1.72 -12.10 -3.50
C TYR A 53 0.69 -13.24 -3.51
N LEU A 54 0.85 -14.23 -4.40
CA LEU A 54 -0.02 -15.41 -4.43
C LEU A 54 0.13 -16.26 -3.15
N ALA A 55 1.36 -16.41 -2.65
CA ALA A 55 1.60 -17.11 -1.38
C ALA A 55 0.95 -16.41 -0.18
N PHE A 56 0.78 -15.09 -0.24
CA PHE A 56 0.02 -14.31 0.75
C PHE A 56 -1.49 -14.56 0.63
N LEU A 57 -2.04 -14.54 -0.59
CA LEU A 57 -3.47 -14.81 -0.82
C LEU A 57 -3.89 -16.24 -0.42
N HIS A 58 -2.97 -17.21 -0.52
CA HIS A 58 -3.19 -18.59 -0.09
C HIS A 58 -3.21 -18.79 1.44
N LYS A 59 -3.18 -17.71 2.23
CA LYS A 59 -3.26 -17.77 3.70
C LYS A 59 -4.56 -17.12 4.22
N PRO A 60 -5.75 -17.68 3.93
CA PRO A 60 -6.99 -17.23 4.53
C PRO A 60 -7.06 -17.60 6.02
N LEU A 61 -7.88 -16.88 6.77
CA LEU A 61 -8.21 -17.26 8.13
C LEU A 61 -9.08 -18.53 8.11
N SER A 62 -8.75 -19.52 8.94
CA SER A 62 -9.47 -20.80 8.99
C SER A 62 -10.93 -20.66 9.45
N LEU A 63 -11.21 -19.73 10.37
CA LEU A 63 -12.54 -19.50 10.94
C LEU A 63 -13.49 -18.79 9.96
N ASN A 64 -13.01 -17.71 9.33
CA ASN A 64 -13.78 -16.95 8.36
C ASN A 64 -12.85 -16.36 7.28
N PRO A 65 -12.86 -16.93 6.06
CA PRO A 65 -12.04 -16.45 4.95
C PRO A 65 -12.28 -14.98 4.57
N SER A 66 -13.46 -14.42 4.85
CA SER A 66 -13.79 -13.02 4.53
C SER A 66 -12.96 -12.00 5.33
N HIS A 67 -12.44 -12.39 6.50
CA HIS A 67 -11.49 -11.57 7.27
C HIS A 67 -10.03 -11.83 6.88
N GLY A 68 -9.82 -12.67 5.86
CA GLY A 68 -8.52 -13.01 5.33
C GLY A 68 -7.89 -11.92 4.46
N PRO A 69 -6.83 -12.26 3.72
CA PRO A 69 -6.11 -11.31 2.88
C PRO A 69 -7.01 -10.79 1.74
N SER A 70 -7.10 -9.46 1.60
CA SER A 70 -7.84 -8.81 0.52
C SER A 70 -6.91 -8.48 -0.66
N PRO A 71 -7.33 -8.74 -1.92
CA PRO A 71 -6.51 -8.48 -3.09
C PRO A 71 -6.53 -7.02 -3.58
N GLU A 72 -7.30 -6.16 -2.93
CA GLU A 72 -7.47 -4.76 -3.33
C GLU A 72 -6.16 -3.96 -3.21
N PRO A 73 -5.76 -3.19 -4.24
CA PRO A 73 -4.47 -2.51 -4.27
C PRO A 73 -4.32 -1.46 -3.16
N SER A 74 -5.42 -0.79 -2.79
CA SER A 74 -5.45 0.16 -1.67
C SER A 74 -5.21 -0.53 -0.32
N ARG A 75 -5.80 -1.71 -0.11
CA ARG A 75 -5.62 -2.52 1.11
C ARG A 75 -4.20 -3.10 1.20
N ILE A 76 -3.62 -3.48 0.07
CA ILE A 76 -2.24 -3.97 0.02
C ILE A 76 -1.28 -2.85 0.44
N PHE A 77 -1.43 -1.65 -0.12
CA PHE A 77 -0.61 -0.49 0.25
C PHE A 77 -0.81 -0.09 1.72
N TRP A 78 -2.06 -0.05 2.19
CA TRP A 78 -2.37 0.27 3.59
C TRP A 78 -1.75 -0.72 4.59
N ARG A 79 -1.51 -1.97 4.15
CA ARG A 79 -0.88 -2.98 5.01
C ARG A 79 0.65 -2.83 5.09
N THR A 80 1.25 -2.14 4.12
CA THR A 80 2.70 -1.90 4.10
C THR A 80 3.11 -0.64 4.85
N VAL A 81 2.25 0.39 4.87
CA VAL A 81 2.39 1.64 5.66
C VAL A 81 2.14 1.36 7.14
#